data_AF-A0A1B7UY67-F1
#
_entry.id   AF-A0A1B7UY67-F1
#
_cell.length_a   1.000
_cell.length_b   1.000
_cell.length_c   1.000
_cell.angle_alpha   90.00
_cell.angle_beta   90.00
_cell.angle_gamma   90.00
#
_symmetry.space_group_name_H-M   'P 1'
#
loop_
_entity.id
_entity.type
_entity.pdbx_description
1 polymer ?
#
loop_
_entity_poly.entity_id
_entity_poly.type
_entity_poly.pdbx_seq_one_letter_code
_entity_poly.pdbx_strand_id
1 'polypeptide(L)'
;METQAQQTEQGNYSSPQDSLSFSGEDNRSLPKLPAAKESESQWQQISRQILEFLNQLPEYLGSIFNNNKQGLITLVLILSALVTVKVAIALLDAVNGVPLLQPIFELIGVFYFIWFAFRYLLKFESRQELSQKFNSFKQQSLG
;
A
#
# COMPACT_ATOMS: atom_id res chain seq x y z
N MET A 1 -62.13 11.33 -20.04
CA MET A 1 -62.05 9.95 -19.52
C MET A 1 -60.60 9.78 -19.04
N GLU A 2 -60.22 10.49 -17.99
CA GLU A 2 -60.35 10.10 -16.56
C GLU A 2 -59.20 9.20 -16.10
N THR A 3 -58.37 9.84 -15.28
CA THR A 3 -57.30 9.35 -14.41
C THR A 3 -57.77 8.23 -13.48
N GLN A 4 -56.92 7.23 -13.24
CA GLN A 4 -56.99 6.45 -11.99
C GLN A 4 -55.60 6.32 -11.36
N ALA A 5 -55.51 6.93 -10.18
CA ALA A 5 -54.41 6.84 -9.23
C ALA A 5 -54.51 5.54 -8.42
N GLN A 6 -53.36 5.01 -8.02
CA GLN A 6 -53.23 3.81 -7.23
C GLN A 6 -53.43 4.15 -5.74
N GLN A 7 -54.40 3.47 -5.12
CA GLN A 7 -54.91 3.70 -3.78
C GLN A 7 -54.20 2.80 -2.75
N THR A 8 -53.92 3.37 -1.59
CA THR A 8 -53.24 2.79 -0.43
C THR A 8 -54.16 1.83 0.33
N GLU A 9 -53.73 0.58 0.56
CA GLU A 9 -54.43 -0.37 1.44
C GLU A 9 -53.98 -0.18 2.90
N GLN A 10 -54.89 0.34 3.73
CA GLN A 10 -54.80 0.37 5.19
C GLN A 10 -55.47 -0.88 5.75
N GLY A 11 -54.67 -1.77 6.36
CA GLY A 11 -55.13 -2.98 7.02
C GLY A 11 -55.80 -2.70 8.36
N ASN A 12 -57.00 -3.24 8.49
CA ASN A 12 -58.02 -3.05 9.53
C ASN A 12 -57.64 -3.56 10.93
N TYR A 13 -58.15 -2.87 11.95
CA TYR A 13 -58.10 -3.25 13.37
C TYR A 13 -59.10 -4.37 13.67
N SER A 14 -58.69 -5.36 14.46
CA SER A 14 -59.60 -6.15 15.29
C SER A 14 -58.85 -6.71 16.50
N SER A 15 -59.09 -6.09 17.66
CA SER A 15 -58.81 -6.69 18.97
C SER A 15 -59.89 -7.71 19.30
N PRO A 16 -59.48 -8.84 19.88
CA PRO A 16 -60.20 -9.33 21.07
C PRO A 16 -59.23 -9.36 22.26
N GLN A 17 -59.53 -8.54 23.27
CA GLN A 17 -59.01 -8.74 24.61
C GLN A 17 -59.80 -9.87 25.24
N ASP A 18 -59.14 -11.00 25.51
CA ASP A 18 -59.57 -11.92 26.56
C ASP A 18 -58.36 -12.27 27.41
N SER A 19 -58.49 -11.95 28.69
CA SER A 19 -57.55 -12.20 29.76
C SER A 19 -57.28 -13.68 29.95
N LEU A 20 -56.06 -14.04 30.35
CA LEU A 20 -55.79 -14.81 31.57
C LEU A 20 -54.28 -15.00 31.75
N SER A 21 -53.81 -14.59 32.92
CA SER A 21 -52.42 -14.66 33.37
C SER A 21 -52.04 -16.09 33.74
N PHE A 22 -50.84 -16.55 33.34
CA PHE A 22 -50.14 -17.62 34.05
C PHE A 22 -48.65 -17.33 34.15
N SER A 23 -48.18 -17.46 35.38
CA SER A 23 -46.90 -17.06 35.95
C SER A 23 -45.69 -17.86 35.47
N GLY A 24 -44.53 -17.24 35.67
CA GLY A 24 -43.33 -17.93 36.18
C GLY A 24 -42.49 -18.63 35.11
N GLU A 25 -41.51 -17.97 34.51
CA GLU A 25 -40.16 -17.94 35.09
C GLU A 25 -39.47 -19.32 35.01
N ASP A 26 -38.99 -19.69 33.82
CA ASP A 26 -37.77 -20.51 33.73
C ASP A 26 -37.01 -20.22 32.43
N ASN A 27 -35.98 -19.39 32.54
CA ASN A 27 -34.96 -19.27 31.50
C ASN A 27 -33.62 -18.91 32.16
N ARG A 28 -33.15 -19.78 33.05
CA ARG A 28 -31.87 -19.65 33.77
C ARG A 28 -30.69 -20.24 32.98
N SER A 29 -30.41 -19.76 31.77
CA SER A 29 -29.05 -19.82 31.18
C SER A 29 -28.98 -19.26 29.76
N LEU A 30 -29.25 -17.97 29.62
CA LEU A 30 -28.59 -17.20 28.57
C LEU A 30 -27.56 -16.33 29.27
N PRO A 31 -26.27 -16.36 28.87
CA PRO A 31 -25.32 -15.33 29.27
C PRO A 31 -25.90 -14.00 28.79
N LYS A 32 -26.54 -13.27 29.69
CA LYS A 32 -27.05 -11.94 29.41
C LYS A 32 -25.84 -11.05 29.27
N LEU A 33 -25.50 -10.73 28.01
CA LEU A 33 -24.44 -9.78 27.69
C LEU A 33 -24.64 -8.52 28.56
N PRO A 34 -23.62 -8.07 29.30
CA PRO A 34 -23.75 -6.87 30.11
C PRO A 34 -24.15 -5.70 29.22
N ALA A 35 -25.12 -4.91 29.70
CA ALA A 35 -25.70 -3.80 28.98
C ALA A 35 -24.61 -2.77 28.60
N ALA A 36 -24.76 -2.19 27.41
CA ALA A 36 -23.87 -1.26 26.67
C ALA A 36 -23.15 -0.12 27.44
N LYS A 37 -23.40 0.07 28.74
CA LYS A 37 -22.74 1.05 29.61
C LYS A 37 -21.27 0.69 29.89
N GLU A 38 -20.95 -0.60 29.97
CA GLU A 38 -19.55 -1.06 30.09
C GLU A 38 -18.82 -0.98 28.74
N SER A 39 -19.52 -1.19 27.62
CA SER A 39 -18.94 -1.10 26.27
C SER A 39 -18.39 0.30 25.98
N GLU A 40 -19.11 1.37 26.32
CA GLU A 40 -18.62 2.74 26.19
C GLU A 40 -17.31 2.97 26.97
N SER A 41 -17.23 2.44 28.20
CA SER A 41 -16.02 2.53 29.03
C SER A 41 -14.85 1.71 28.48
N GLN A 42 -15.12 0.55 27.89
CA GLN A 42 -14.12 -0.32 27.25
C GLN A 42 -13.59 0.29 25.95
N TRP A 43 -14.45 0.90 25.13
CA TRP A 43 -14.05 1.62 23.92
C TRP A 43 -13.15 2.82 24.22
N GLN A 44 -13.42 3.53 25.31
CA GLN A 44 -12.53 4.60 25.76
C GLN A 44 -11.16 4.07 26.18
N GLN A 45 -11.10 2.93 26.88
CA GLN A 45 -9.83 2.30 27.25
C GLN A 45 -9.04 1.84 26.02
N ILE A 46 -9.71 1.19 25.06
CA ILE A 46 -9.11 0.75 23.80
C ILE A 46 -8.58 1.94 23.00
N SER A 47 -9.36 3.03 22.91
CA SER A 47 -8.91 4.24 22.20
C SER A 47 -7.70 4.88 22.86
N ARG A 48 -7.66 4.96 24.19
CA ARG A 48 -6.53 5.51 24.94
C ARG A 48 -5.28 4.67 24.75
N GLN A 49 -5.42 3.35 24.78
CA GLN A 49 -4.29 2.43 24.58
C GLN A 49 -3.76 2.49 23.13
N ILE A 50 -4.64 2.66 22.14
CA ILE A 50 -4.25 2.90 20.75
C ILE A 50 -3.56 4.27 20.63
N LEU A 51 -4.10 5.33 21.23
CA LEU A 51 -3.50 6.67 21.23
C LEU A 51 -2.11 6.69 21.90
N GLU A 52 -1.94 5.96 22.99
CA GLU A 52 -0.66 5.86 23.70
C GLU A 52 0.37 5.08 22.87
N PHE A 53 -0.04 3.98 22.23
CA PHE A 53 0.78 3.26 21.27
C PHE A 53 1.14 4.12 20.05
N LEU A 54 0.19 4.91 19.53
CA LEU A 54 0.40 5.85 18.42
C LEU A 54 1.35 6.99 18.79
N ASN A 55 1.30 7.49 20.03
CA ASN A 55 2.26 8.48 20.53
C ASN A 55 3.67 7.88 20.68
N GLN A 56 3.77 6.56 20.93
CA GLN A 56 5.04 5.85 20.98
C GLN A 56 5.55 5.38 19.61
N LEU A 57 4.69 5.29 18.58
CA LEU A 57 5.09 4.93 17.21
C LEU A 57 6.26 5.76 16.67
N PRO A 58 6.27 7.11 16.73
CA PRO A 58 7.39 7.88 16.21
C PRO A 58 8.71 7.53 16.92
N GLU A 59 8.67 7.25 18.23
CA GLU A 59 9.83 6.84 19.02
C GLU A 59 10.33 5.44 18.59
N TYR A 60 9.42 4.47 18.42
CA TYR A 60 9.74 3.13 17.93
C TYR A 60 10.29 3.16 16.50
N LEU A 61 9.62 3.86 15.57
CA LEU A 61 10.10 4.02 14.20
C LEU A 61 11.44 4.75 14.16
N GLY A 62 11.63 5.76 15.02
CA GLY A 62 12.89 6.44 15.23
C GLY A 62 14.00 5.49 15.69
N SER A 63 13.74 4.64 16.68
CA SER A 63 14.72 3.67 17.18
C SER A 63 15.12 2.63 16.14
N ILE A 64 14.18 2.08 15.37
CA ILE A 64 14.48 1.12 14.29
C ILE A 64 15.23 1.83 13.16
N PHE A 65 14.84 3.07 12.83
CA PHE A 65 15.52 3.89 11.85
C PHE A 65 16.92 4.30 12.31
N ASN A 66 17.18 4.47 13.60
CA ASN A 66 18.50 4.87 14.09
C ASN A 66 19.41 3.66 14.33
N ASN A 67 18.85 2.54 14.80
CA ASN A 67 19.58 1.32 15.15
C ASN A 67 19.94 0.46 13.92
N ASN A 68 19.12 0.48 12.85
CA ASN A 68 19.29 -0.38 11.68
C ASN A 68 19.28 0.40 10.35
N LYS A 69 19.89 1.60 10.30
CA LYS A 69 19.97 2.46 9.11
C LYS A 69 20.42 1.70 7.85
N GLN A 70 21.48 0.90 7.96
CA GLN A 70 22.01 0.13 6.83
C GLN A 70 21.05 -0.96 6.35
N GLY A 71 20.42 -1.69 7.27
CA GLY A 71 19.43 -2.72 6.93
C GLY A 71 18.19 -2.12 6.25
N LEU A 72 17.70 -0.99 6.76
CA LEU A 72 16.56 -0.28 6.16
C LEU A 72 16.89 0.28 4.77
N ILE A 73 18.05 0.92 4.61
CA ILE A 73 18.49 1.40 3.29
C ILE A 73 18.58 0.24 2.32
N THR A 74 19.11 -0.91 2.75
CA THR A 74 19.22 -2.11 1.91
C THR A 74 17.85 -2.66 1.53
N LEU A 75 16.92 -2.74 2.49
CA LEU A 75 15.56 -3.18 2.24
C LEU A 75 14.82 -2.24 1.28
N VAL A 76 14.94 -0.92 1.50
CA VAL A 76 14.38 0.11 0.61
C VAL A 76 14.99 0.01 -0.78
N LEU A 77 16.30 -0.22 -0.88
CA LEU A 77 16.97 -0.44 -2.17
C LEU A 77 16.44 -1.67 -2.89
N ILE A 78 16.27 -2.80 -2.19
CA ILE A 78 15.73 -4.04 -2.77
C ILE A 78 14.30 -3.81 -3.27
N LEU A 79 13.45 -3.20 -2.43
CA LEU A 79 12.06 -2.89 -2.81
C LEU A 79 12.02 -1.91 -3.99
N SER A 80 12.83 -0.85 -3.95
CA SER A 80 12.95 0.13 -5.02
C SER A 80 13.46 -0.51 -6.31
N ALA A 81 14.43 -1.41 -6.23
CA ALA A 81 14.93 -2.15 -7.38
C ALA A 81 13.81 -3.01 -8.00
N LEU A 82 13.01 -3.69 -7.17
CA LEU A 82 11.89 -4.50 -7.64
C LEU A 82 10.83 -3.65 -8.36
N VAL A 83 10.46 -2.50 -7.78
CA VAL A 83 9.54 -1.54 -8.39
C VAL A 83 10.12 -0.99 -9.69
N THR A 84 11.41 -0.63 -9.71
CA THR A 84 12.10 -0.14 -10.90
C THR A 84 12.06 -1.15 -12.03
N VAL A 85 12.31 -2.43 -11.74
CA VAL A 85 12.20 -3.51 -12.74
C VAL A 85 10.77 -3.61 -13.28
N LYS A 86 9.75 -3.51 -12.42
CA LYS A 86 8.34 -3.53 -12.85
C LYS A 86 8.00 -2.33 -13.75
N VAL A 87 8.47 -1.14 -13.39
CA VAL A 87 8.28 0.07 -14.20
C VAL A 87 9.00 -0.06 -15.54
N ALA A 88 10.23 -0.60 -15.56
CA ALA A 88 10.97 -0.83 -16.79
C ALA A 88 10.24 -1.81 -17.71
N ILE A 89 9.71 -2.91 -17.18
CA ILE A 89 8.89 -3.87 -17.94
C ILE A 89 7.63 -3.19 -18.47
N ALA A 90 6.91 -2.43 -17.64
CA ALA A 90 5.71 -1.71 -18.07
C ALA A 90 6.00 -0.67 -19.17
N LEU A 91 7.15 -0.01 -19.10
CA LEU A 91 7.61 0.92 -20.13
C LEU A 91 7.94 0.18 -21.43
N LEU A 92 8.62 -0.97 -21.36
CA LEU A 92 8.88 -1.83 -22.51
C LEU A 92 7.57 -2.30 -23.16
N ASP A 93 6.59 -2.72 -22.37
CA ASP A 93 5.27 -3.12 -22.87
C ASP A 93 4.54 -1.94 -23.54
N ALA A 94 4.58 -0.76 -22.94
CA ALA A 94 3.97 0.45 -23.51
C ALA A 94 4.65 0.88 -24.82
N VAL A 95 5.98 0.78 -24.89
CA VAL A 95 6.77 1.06 -26.10
C VAL A 95 6.47 0.05 -27.20
N ASN A 96 6.39 -1.24 -26.87
CA ASN A 96 6.01 -2.31 -27.81
C ASN A 96 4.55 -2.17 -28.28
N GLY A 97 3.67 -1.58 -27.45
CA GLY A 97 2.30 -1.23 -27.82
C GLY A 97 2.19 -0.08 -28.83
N VAL A 98 3.27 0.71 -29.02
CA VAL A 98 3.32 1.80 -30.00
C VAL A 98 4.28 1.42 -31.14
N PRO A 99 3.77 1.09 -32.34
CA PRO A 99 4.57 0.48 -33.41
C PRO A 99 5.74 1.34 -33.93
N LEU A 100 5.80 2.63 -33.58
CA LEU A 100 6.89 3.54 -33.97
C LEU A 100 7.95 3.73 -32.88
N LEU A 101 7.64 3.57 -31.59
CA LEU A 101 8.59 3.88 -30.51
C LEU A 101 9.68 2.81 -30.39
N GLN A 102 9.32 1.53 -30.51
CA GLN A 102 10.26 0.41 -30.42
C GLN A 102 11.45 0.55 -31.41
N PRO A 103 11.25 0.73 -32.72
CA PRO A 103 12.38 0.89 -33.66
C PRO A 103 13.17 2.19 -33.45
N ILE A 104 12.54 3.25 -32.93
CA ILE A 104 13.23 4.52 -32.62
C ILE A 104 14.18 4.34 -31.44
N PHE A 105 13.74 3.68 -30.36
CA PHE A 105 14.61 3.38 -29.21
C PHE A 105 15.77 2.45 -29.58
N GLU A 106 15.53 1.47 -30.44
CA GLU A 106 16.59 0.59 -30.96
C GLU A 106 17.63 1.40 -31.75
N LEU A 107 17.19 2.29 -32.64
CA LEU A 107 18.09 3.15 -33.41
C LEU A 107 18.90 4.10 -32.51
N ILE A 108 18.23 4.75 -31.54
CA ILE A 108 18.90 5.63 -30.57
C ILE A 108 19.92 4.84 -29.75
N GLY A 109 19.54 3.64 -29.29
CA GLY A 109 20.40 2.75 -28.51
C GLY A 109 21.64 2.32 -29.29
N VAL A 110 21.48 1.90 -30.54
CA VAL A 110 22.59 1.54 -31.44
C VAL A 110 23.48 2.75 -31.72
N PHE A 111 22.90 3.92 -31.99
CA PHE A 111 23.67 5.14 -32.24
C PHE A 111 24.50 5.54 -31.02
N TYR A 112 23.90 5.52 -29.83
CA TYR A 112 24.61 5.80 -28.58
C TYR A 112 25.65 4.73 -28.26
N PHE A 113 25.35 3.46 -28.49
CA PHE A 113 26.29 2.36 -28.26
C PHE A 113 27.51 2.48 -29.17
N ILE A 114 27.31 2.73 -30.47
CA ILE A 114 28.39 2.94 -31.44
C ILE A 114 29.22 4.17 -31.06
N TRP A 115 28.57 5.30 -30.74
CA TRP A 115 29.27 6.52 -30.32
C TRP A 115 30.07 6.29 -29.04
N PHE A 116 29.48 5.64 -28.03
CA PHE A 116 30.12 5.34 -26.76
C PHE A 116 31.30 4.37 -26.95
N ALA A 117 31.09 3.28 -27.68
CA ALA A 117 32.14 2.31 -27.99
C ALA A 117 33.30 2.97 -28.74
N PHE A 118 33.01 3.79 -29.75
CA PHE A 118 34.06 4.49 -30.48
C PHE A 118 34.79 5.52 -29.60
N ARG A 119 34.04 6.34 -28.85
CA ARG A 119 34.58 7.45 -28.06
C ARG A 119 35.35 7.00 -26.82
N TYR A 120 34.92 5.93 -26.17
CA TYR A 120 35.40 5.50 -24.86
C TYR A 120 36.10 4.15 -24.88
N LEU A 121 35.62 3.19 -25.70
CA LEU A 121 36.27 1.90 -25.85
C LEU A 121 37.39 1.95 -26.90
N LEU A 122 37.29 2.62 -28.04
CA LEU A 122 38.37 2.53 -29.05
C LEU A 122 39.44 3.61 -28.88
N LYS A 123 39.09 4.76 -28.29
CA LYS A 123 40.03 5.88 -28.10
C LYS A 123 40.92 5.65 -26.86
N PHE A 124 42.22 5.47 -27.07
CA PHE A 124 43.21 5.09 -26.04
C PHE A 124 43.29 6.07 -24.87
N GLU A 125 43.24 7.38 -25.15
CA GLU A 125 43.20 8.44 -24.12
C GLU A 125 42.00 8.31 -23.18
N SER A 126 40.87 7.85 -23.71
CA SER A 126 39.60 7.76 -22.96
C SER A 126 39.54 6.50 -22.11
N ARG A 127 40.23 5.43 -22.54
CA ARG A 127 40.41 4.22 -21.73
C ARG A 127 41.17 4.51 -20.43
N GLN A 128 42.21 5.35 -20.49
CA GLN A 128 43.00 5.71 -19.31
C GLN A 128 42.23 6.59 -18.33
N GLU A 129 41.49 7.61 -18.81
CA GLU A 129 40.61 8.41 -17.95
C GLU A 129 39.52 7.55 -17.30
N LEU A 130 38.90 6.65 -18.06
CA LEU A 130 37.87 5.75 -17.52
C LEU A 130 38.43 4.77 -16.50
N SER A 131 39.60 4.17 -16.75
CA SER A 131 40.21 3.25 -15.78
C SER A 131 40.64 3.96 -14.51
N GLN A 132 41.17 5.19 -14.62
CA GLN A 132 41.51 6.01 -13.45
C GLN A 132 40.27 6.39 -12.66
N LYS A 133 39.21 6.91 -13.31
CA LYS A 133 37.95 7.24 -12.65
C LYS A 133 37.28 6.02 -12.00
N PHE A 134 37.30 4.88 -12.68
CA PHE A 134 36.74 3.63 -12.15
C PHE A 134 37.53 3.11 -10.95
N ASN A 135 38.86 3.17 -10.98
CA ASN A 135 39.69 2.81 -9.83
C ASN A 135 39.50 3.76 -8.65
N SER A 136 39.42 5.07 -8.88
CA SER A 136 39.13 6.05 -7.83
C SER A 136 37.75 5.84 -7.21
N PHE A 137 36.72 5.57 -8.03
CA PHE A 137 35.39 5.24 -7.52
C PHE A 137 35.38 3.93 -6.73
N LYS A 138 36.09 2.91 -7.21
CA LYS A 138 36.23 1.63 -6.51
C LYS A 138 36.91 1.80 -5.15
N GLN A 139 38.01 2.55 -5.08
CA GLN A 139 38.68 2.87 -3.81
C GLN A 139 37.77 3.66 -2.86
N GLN A 140 36.99 4.61 -3.39
CA GLN A 140 36.07 5.39 -2.57
C GLN A 140 34.86 4.59 -2.07
N SER A 141 34.39 3.60 -2.84
CA SER A 141 33.24 2.77 -2.47
C SER A 141 33.62 1.52 -1.65
N LEU A 142 34.84 1.01 -1.79
CA LEU A 142 35.27 -0.25 -1.14
C LEU A 142 36.37 -0.06 -0.08
N GLY A 143 37.06 1.09 -0.03
CA GLY A 143 38.23 1.30 0.84
C GLY A 143 39.48 0.66 0.26
#